data_AF-A0A9D6HJF4-F1
#
_entry.id   AF-A0A9D6HJF4-F1
#
_cell.length_a   1.000
_cell.length_b   1.000
_cell.length_c   1.000
_cell.angle_alpha   90.00
_cell.angle_beta   90.00
_cell.angle_gamma   90.00
#
_symmetry.space_group_name_H-M   'P 1'
#
loop_
_entity.id
_entity.type
_entity.pdbx_description
1 polymer ?
#
loop_
_entity_poly.entity_id
_entity_poly.type
_entity_poly.pdbx_seq_one_letter_code
_entity_poly.pdbx_strand_id
1 'polypeptide(L)'
;MTTVVIEHVALNELPAAWRARLPAAPGTRVTVRIEEETVEQETHTELTDNPLFGMWQDREDTADATAYARRLRSARYAVDGSRRED
;
A
#
# COMPACT_ATOMS: atom_id res chain seq x y z
N MET A 1 -9.63 14.49 -19.87
CA MET A 1 -11.01 14.34 -19.37
C MET A 1 -11.86 13.64 -20.42
N THR A 2 -11.79 12.31 -20.40
CA THR A 2 -12.56 11.45 -21.32
C THR A 2 -13.48 10.59 -20.46
N THR A 3 -14.78 10.78 -20.59
CA THR A 3 -15.77 9.92 -19.93
C THR A 3 -16.12 8.80 -20.88
N VAL A 4 -16.00 7.55 -20.42
CA VAL A 4 -16.45 6.38 -21.16
C VAL A 4 -17.77 5.92 -20.58
N VAL A 5 -18.81 5.87 -21.43
CA VAL A 5 -20.13 5.35 -21.06
C VAL A 5 -20.34 4.03 -21.80
N ILE A 6 -20.56 2.96 -21.05
CA ILE A 6 -20.87 1.63 -21.59
C ILE A 6 -22.32 1.32 -21.24
N GLU A 7 -23.17 1.28 -22.26
CA GLU A 7 -24.61 1.05 -22.10
C GLU A 7 -24.97 -0.43 -22.22
N HIS A 8 -26.10 -0.80 -21.63
CA HIS A 8 -26.71 -2.13 -21.78
C HIS A 8 -25.85 -3.32 -21.32
N VAL A 9 -24.93 -3.12 -20.37
CA VAL A 9 -24.08 -4.19 -19.84
C VAL A 9 -24.91 -5.19 -19.07
N ALA A 10 -24.76 -6.47 -19.38
CA ALA A 10 -25.47 -7.52 -18.66
C ALA A 10 -24.84 -7.72 -17.28
N LEU A 11 -25.67 -7.92 -16.26
CA LEU A 11 -25.20 -8.01 -14.87
C LEU A 11 -24.12 -9.10 -14.69
N ASN A 12 -24.24 -10.23 -15.39
CA ASN A 12 -23.30 -11.35 -15.36
C ASN A 12 -21.90 -11.02 -15.95
N GLU A 13 -21.80 -10.00 -16.79
CA GLU A 13 -20.53 -9.54 -17.37
C GLU A 13 -19.78 -8.59 -16.44
N LEU A 14 -20.43 -8.13 -15.36
CA LEU A 14 -19.79 -7.26 -14.37
C LEU A 14 -18.96 -8.04 -13.34
N PRO A 15 -17.85 -7.43 -12.86
CA PRO A 15 -17.07 -7.95 -11.76
C PRO A 15 -17.94 -8.32 -10.54
N ALA A 16 -17.60 -9.42 -9.87
CA ALA A 16 -18.37 -9.93 -8.73
C ALA A 16 -18.50 -8.90 -7.59
N ALA A 17 -17.44 -8.14 -7.33
CA ALA A 17 -17.43 -7.08 -6.33
C ALA A 17 -18.41 -5.94 -6.63
N TRP A 18 -18.65 -5.63 -7.91
CA TRP A 18 -19.59 -4.60 -8.32
C TRP A 18 -21.02 -5.12 -8.25
N ARG A 19 -21.26 -6.36 -8.69
CA ARG A 19 -22.57 -7.03 -8.58
C ARG A 19 -23.07 -7.10 -7.14
N ALA A 20 -22.20 -7.39 -6.18
CA ALA A 20 -22.59 -7.47 -4.76
C ALA A 20 -23.15 -6.17 -4.19
N ARG A 21 -22.84 -5.02 -4.82
CA ARG A 21 -23.29 -3.68 -4.38
C ARG A 21 -24.54 -3.21 -5.10
N LEU A 22 -24.99 -3.92 -6.14
CA LEU A 22 -26.16 -3.57 -6.93
C LEU A 22 -27.35 -4.44 -6.50
N PRO A 23 -28.46 -3.85 -6.02
CA PRO A 23 -29.68 -4.60 -5.71
C PRO A 23 -30.48 -4.91 -6.99
N ALA A 24 -29.82 -5.48 -8.00
CA ALA A 24 -30.42 -5.74 -9.31
C ALA A 24 -30.81 -7.21 -9.45
N ALA A 25 -31.99 -7.46 -10.06
CA ALA A 25 -32.45 -8.80 -10.36
C ALA A 25 -31.57 -9.44 -11.46
N PRO A 26 -31.42 -10.78 -11.48
CA PRO A 26 -30.76 -11.46 -12.58
C PRO A 26 -31.48 -11.15 -13.90
N GLY A 27 -30.75 -10.68 -14.91
CA GLY A 27 -31.27 -10.28 -16.22
C GLY A 27 -31.44 -8.76 -16.41
N THR A 28 -31.19 -7.94 -15.39
CA THR A 28 -31.17 -6.48 -15.54
C THR A 28 -29.92 -6.03 -16.33
N ARG A 29 -30.12 -5.07 -17.22
CA ARG A 29 -29.05 -4.36 -17.93
C ARG A 29 -28.72 -3.06 -17.22
N VAL A 30 -27.44 -2.73 -17.12
CA VAL A 30 -26.96 -1.53 -16.41
C VAL A 30 -26.05 -0.69 -17.29
N THR A 31 -25.93 0.58 -16.95
CA THR A 31 -25.01 1.51 -17.61
C THR A 31 -23.83 1.77 -16.70
N VAL A 32 -22.62 1.59 -17.22
CA VAL A 32 -21.36 1.84 -16.49
C VAL A 32 -20.78 3.15 -17.00
N ARG A 33 -20.62 4.13 -16.10
CA ARG A 33 -19.94 5.39 -16.37
C ARG A 33 -18.56 5.33 -15.73
N ILE A 34 -17.52 5.39 -16.56
CA ILE A 34 -16.13 5.39 -16.15
C ILE A 34 -15.60 6.80 -16.37
N GLU A 35 -15.14 7.40 -15.28
CA GLU A 35 -14.52 8.71 -15.29
C GLU A 35 -13.07 8.56 -14.86
N GLU A 36 -12.19 9.25 -15.57
CA GLU A 36 -10.80 9.39 -15.15
C GLU A 36 -10.78 10.28 -13.91
N GLU A 37 -10.71 9.64 -12.74
CA GLU A 37 -10.38 10.33 -11.51
C GLU A 37 -8.90 10.70 -11.60
N THR A 38 -8.62 11.99 -11.70
CA THR A 38 -7.28 12.50 -11.41
C THR A 38 -7.06 12.25 -9.93
N VAL A 39 -6.53 11.08 -9.60
CA VAL A 39 -5.86 10.90 -8.33
C VAL A 39 -4.72 11.90 -8.40
N GLU A 40 -4.88 13.03 -7.71
CA GLU A 40 -3.71 13.79 -7.27
C GLU A 40 -2.87 12.73 -6.59
N GLN A 41 -1.83 12.25 -7.30
CA GLN A 41 -0.79 11.48 -6.67
C GLN A 41 -0.39 12.41 -5.56
N GLU A 42 -0.74 12.06 -4.32
CA GLU A 42 -0.17 12.67 -3.15
C GLU A 42 1.32 12.45 -3.36
N THR A 43 1.95 13.43 -3.99
CA THR A 43 3.38 13.48 -4.13
C THR A 43 3.82 13.35 -2.69
N HIS A 44 4.57 12.29 -2.39
CA HIS A 44 5.23 12.03 -1.11
C HIS A 44 6.17 13.18 -0.67
N THR A 45 5.95 14.40 -1.14
CA THR A 45 6.51 15.66 -0.71
C THR A 45 6.38 15.81 0.81
N GLU A 46 5.22 15.49 1.41
CA GLU A 46 5.06 15.62 2.87
C GLU A 46 5.97 14.69 3.68
N LEU A 47 6.33 13.51 3.14
CA LEU A 47 7.25 12.60 3.84
C LEU A 47 8.71 13.08 3.73
N THR A 48 9.02 13.82 2.66
CA THR A 48 10.38 14.30 2.34
C THR A 48 10.69 15.65 3.01
N ASP A 49 9.67 16.44 3.33
CA ASP A 49 9.80 17.70 4.11
C ASP A 49 9.91 17.47 5.63
N ASN A 50 9.83 16.21 6.09
CA ASN A 50 10.08 15.90 7.49
C ASN A 50 11.59 15.95 7.77
N PRO A 51 12.08 16.86 8.63
CA PRO A 51 13.52 16.98 8.92
C PRO A 51 14.10 15.74 9.63
N LEU A 52 13.25 14.81 10.08
CA LEU A 52 13.68 13.53 10.64
C LEU A 52 13.92 12.46 9.57
N PHE A 53 13.42 12.65 8.35
CA PHE A 53 13.69 11.76 7.22
C PHE A 53 15.15 11.95 6.78
N GLY A 54 15.93 10.88 6.73
CA GLY A 54 17.37 10.95 6.46
C GLY A 54 18.28 11.15 7.68
N MET A 55 17.73 11.33 8.89
CA MET A 55 18.53 11.42 10.14
C MET A 55 19.40 10.18 10.41
N TRP A 56 19.05 9.05 9.79
CA TRP A 56 19.75 7.77 9.92
C TRP A 56 20.61 7.45 8.69
N GLN A 57 20.68 8.35 7.71
CA GLN A 57 21.44 8.13 6.48
C GLN A 57 22.95 8.12 6.74
N ASP A 58 23.43 8.95 7.67
CA ASP A 58 24.86 9.04 8.03
C ASP A 58 25.31 7.96 9.02
N ARG A 59 24.39 7.07 9.43
CA ARG A 59 24.69 5.98 10.35
C ARG A 59 25.14 4.75 9.59
N GLU A 60 26.44 4.47 9.66
CA GLU A 60 27.06 3.29 9.04
C GLU A 60 26.42 1.98 9.52
N ASP A 61 25.97 1.91 10.78
CA ASP A 61 25.34 0.72 11.34
C ASP A 61 23.94 0.43 10.78
N THR A 62 23.32 1.40 10.10
CA THR A 62 22.03 1.24 9.41
C THR A 62 22.16 1.13 7.88
N ALA A 63 23.38 1.08 7.35
CA ALA A 63 23.63 0.86 5.92
C ALA A 63 23.02 -0.48 5.42
N ASP A 64 22.99 -1.50 6.29
CA ASP A 64 22.18 -2.71 6.10
C ASP A 64 21.06 -2.77 7.16
N ALA A 65 19.90 -2.23 6.78
CA ALA A 65 18.72 -2.22 7.64
C ALA A 65 18.27 -3.62 8.08
N THR A 66 18.51 -4.65 7.27
CA THR A 66 18.09 -6.03 7.57
C THR A 66 19.01 -6.66 8.60
N ALA A 67 20.33 -6.50 8.45
CA ALA A 67 21.31 -6.94 9.43
C ALA A 67 21.14 -6.20 10.76
N TYR A 68 20.95 -4.87 10.70
CA TYR A 68 20.68 -4.05 11.88
C TYR A 68 19.43 -4.53 12.64
N ALA A 69 18.32 -4.75 11.94
CA ALA A 69 17.09 -5.24 12.55
C ALA A 69 17.24 -6.65 13.14
N ARG A 70 18.05 -7.52 12.51
CA ARG A 70 18.37 -8.84 13.05
C ARG A 70 19.20 -8.74 14.33
N ARG A 71 20.21 -7.87 14.37
CA ARG A 71 21.02 -7.59 15.58
C ARG A 71 20.13 -7.09 16.71
N LEU A 72 19.26 -6.13 16.44
CA LEU A 72 18.35 -5.55 17.45
C LEU A 72 17.40 -6.58 18.06
N ARG A 73 16.95 -7.55 17.26
CA ARG A 73 16.08 -8.65 17.73
C ARG A 73 16.84 -9.80 18.38
N SER A 74 18.17 -9.81 18.32
CA SER A 74 18.98 -10.86 18.92
C SER A 74 18.96 -10.78 20.45
N ALA A 75 19.10 -11.92 21.12
CA ALA A 75 19.13 -11.96 22.57
C ALA A 75 20.42 -11.31 23.10
N ARG A 76 20.26 -10.31 23.97
CA ARG A 76 21.35 -9.52 24.57
C ARG A 76 22.29 -10.34 25.45
N TYR A 77 21.80 -11.46 25.98
CA TYR A 77 22.56 -12.38 26.81
C TYR A 77 22.67 -13.74 26.13
N ALA A 78 23.83 -14.37 26.28
CA ALA A 78 24.04 -15.76 25.93
C ALA A 78 23.38 -16.68 26.97
N VAL A 79 23.30 -17.97 26.65
CA VAL A 79 22.67 -18.97 27.54
C VAL A 79 23.44 -19.13 28.85
N ASP A 80 24.75 -18.87 28.83
CA ASP A 80 25.63 -18.83 30.00
C ASP A 80 25.53 -17.52 30.81
N GLY A 81 24.71 -16.56 30.37
CA GLY A 81 24.48 -15.29 31.07
C GLY A 81 25.49 -14.18 30.74
N SER A 82 26.53 -14.45 29.95
CA SER A 82 27.40 -13.39 29.43
C SER A 82 26.64 -12.46 28.48
N ARG A 83 27.01 -11.17 28.49
CA ARG A 83 26.45 -10.19 27.56
C ARG A 83 27.09 -10.40 26.19
N ARG A 84 26.28 -10.48 25.14
CA ARG A 84 26.80 -10.45 23.76
C ARG A 84 27.24 -9.03 23.44
N GLU A 85 28.49 -8.89 22.99
CA GLU A 85 29.05 -7.62 22.52
C GLU A 85 28.47 -7.26 21.14
N ASP A 86 28.27 -5.96 20.91
CA ASP A 86 27.51 -5.36 19.80
C ASP A 86 28.30 -5.25 18.49
#